data_AF-A0A661NA49-F1
#
_entry.id   AF-A0A661NA49-F1
#
_cell.length_a   1.000
_cell.length_b   1.000
_cell.length_c   1.000
_cell.angle_alpha   90.00
_cell.angle_beta   90.00
_cell.angle_gamma   90.00
#
_symmetry.space_group_name_H-M   'P 1'
#
loop_
_entity.id
_entity.type
_entity.pdbx_description
1 polymer ?
#
loop_
_entity_poly.entity_id
_entity_poly.type
_entity_poly.pdbx_seq_one_letter_code
_entity_poly.pdbx_strand_id
1 'polypeptide(L)'
;MAAIVLHDYATLGRALRDARRRLQLSQTEVAARSGVRQATVSNIEQGVTRATFATVLRVMSAVELELVIQPRRTPPASPWK
;
A
#
# COMPACT_ATOMS: atom_id res chain seq x y z
N MET A 1 -7.80 -13.66 -1.29
CA MET A 1 -6.39 -13.36 -1.61
C MET A 1 -5.50 -14.06 -0.62
N ALA A 2 -4.32 -14.52 -1.04
CA ALA A 2 -3.26 -14.91 -0.11
C ALA A 2 -2.79 -13.67 0.68
N ALA A 3 -2.31 -13.88 1.90
CA ALA A 3 -1.74 -12.80 2.71
C ALA A 3 -0.51 -12.19 1.99
N ILE A 4 -0.51 -10.88 1.80
CA ILE A 4 0.65 -10.15 1.29
C ILE A 4 1.49 -9.72 2.48
N VAL A 5 2.78 -10.04 2.45
CA VAL A 5 3.74 -9.56 3.46
C VAL A 5 4.43 -8.32 2.91
N LEU A 6 4.29 -7.20 3.61
CA LEU A 6 4.92 -5.93 3.24
C LEU A 6 6.33 -5.86 3.84
N HIS A 7 7.34 -5.65 3.01
CA HIS A 7 8.74 -5.51 3.42
C HIS A 7 9.36 -4.16 3.04
N ASP A 8 8.78 -3.46 2.07
CA ASP A 8 9.23 -2.19 1.55
C ASP A 8 8.07 -1.38 0.94
N TYR A 9 8.33 -0.12 0.57
CA TYR A 9 7.35 0.77 -0.05
C TYR A 9 6.93 0.32 -1.44
N ALA A 10 7.79 -0.35 -2.20
CA ALA A 10 7.46 -0.83 -3.55
C ALA A 10 6.40 -1.94 -3.51
N THR A 11 6.52 -2.86 -2.55
CA THR A 11 5.59 -3.96 -2.34
C THR A 11 4.24 -3.46 -1.81
N LEU A 12 4.26 -2.44 -0.94
CA LEU A 12 3.05 -1.72 -0.53
C LEU A 12 2.37 -1.03 -1.74
N GLY A 13 3.12 -0.29 -2.55
CA GLY A 13 2.58 0.41 -3.72
C GLY A 13 1.92 -0.54 -4.73
N ARG A 14 2.56 -1.69 -5.00
CA ARG A 14 1.99 -2.77 -5.82
C ARG A 14 0.69 -3.32 -5.23
N ALA A 15 0.68 -3.65 -3.94
CA ALA A 15 -0.51 -4.17 -3.27
C ALA A 15 -1.72 -3.20 -3.35
N LEU A 16 -1.46 -1.90 -3.15
CA LEU A 16 -2.48 -0.85 -3.28
C LEU A 16 -3.01 -0.74 -4.72
N ARG A 17 -2.10 -0.76 -5.70
CA ARG A 17 -2.44 -0.71 -7.14
C ARG A 17 -3.30 -1.91 -7.55
N ASP A 18 -2.95 -3.11 -7.09
CA ASP A 18 -3.66 -4.33 -7.44
C ASP A 18 -5.06 -4.36 -6.80
N ALA A 19 -5.17 -3.94 -5.53
CA ALA A 19 -6.47 -3.79 -4.87
C ALA A 19 -7.37 -2.78 -5.59
N ARG A 20 -6.82 -1.61 -5.96
CA ARG A 20 -7.54 -0.62 -6.76
C ARG A 20 -8.04 -1.19 -8.08
N ARG A 21 -7.18 -1.89 -8.83
CA ARG A 21 -7.54 -2.47 -10.13
C ARG A 21 -8.61 -3.54 -10.02
N ARG A 22 -8.59 -4.35 -8.95
CA ARG A 22 -9.65 -5.33 -8.67
C ARG A 22 -11.00 -4.68 -8.42
N LEU A 23 -11.01 -3.52 -7.76
CA LEU A 23 -12.21 -2.70 -7.57
C LEU A 23 -12.60 -1.89 -8.81
N GLN A 24 -11.85 -2.02 -9.92
CA GLN A 24 -12.04 -1.30 -11.17
C GLN A 24 -12.01 0.24 -11.04
N LEU A 25 -11.30 0.74 -10.01
CA LEU A 25 -11.18 2.18 -9.76
C LEU A 25 -9.99 2.77 -10.49
N SER A 26 -10.15 3.99 -10.99
CA SER A 26 -9.06 4.88 -11.40
C SER A 26 -8.31 5.45 -10.20
N GLN A 27 -7.11 5.97 -10.42
CA GLN A 27 -6.36 6.65 -9.36
C GLN A 27 -7.08 7.93 -8.87
N THR A 28 -7.83 8.60 -9.75
CA THR A 28 -8.64 9.77 -9.40
C THR A 28 -9.79 9.42 -8.47
N GLU A 29 -10.46 8.29 -8.69
CA GLU A 29 -11.53 7.82 -7.80
C GLU A 29 -11.01 7.45 -6.41
N VAL A 30 -9.86 6.76 -6.35
CA VAL A 30 -9.22 6.48 -5.05
C VAL A 30 -8.79 7.77 -4.35
N ALA A 31 -8.28 8.73 -5.10
CA ALA A 31 -7.88 10.04 -4.55
C ALA A 31 -9.08 10.78 -3.94
N ALA A 32 -10.22 10.78 -4.64
CA ALA A 32 -11.47 11.35 -4.13
C ALA A 32 -11.95 10.64 -2.86
N ARG A 33 -11.93 9.29 -2.84
CA ARG A 33 -12.34 8.48 -1.68
C ARG A 33 -11.43 8.65 -0.46
N SER A 34 -10.14 8.90 -0.67
CA SER A 34 -9.14 9.03 0.41
C SER A 34 -8.86 10.47 0.83
N GLY A 35 -9.42 11.47 0.13
CA GLY A 35 -9.17 12.88 0.41
C GLY A 35 -7.73 13.31 0.15
N VAL A 36 -7.10 12.76 -0.89
CA VAL A 36 -5.71 13.09 -1.30
C VAL A 36 -5.69 13.50 -2.78
N ARG A 37 -4.55 13.98 -3.27
CA ARG A 37 -4.39 14.31 -4.70
C ARG A 37 -4.16 13.03 -5.50
N GLN A 38 -4.63 12.95 -6.75
CA GLN A 38 -4.36 11.80 -7.62
C GLN A 38 -2.85 11.55 -7.80
N ALA A 39 -2.04 12.61 -7.90
CA ALA A 39 -0.57 12.50 -7.94
C ALA A 39 -0.01 11.81 -6.69
N THR A 40 -0.63 12.00 -5.51
CA THR A 40 -0.27 11.29 -4.28
C THR A 40 -0.55 9.80 -4.41
N VAL A 41 -1.72 9.40 -4.94
CA VAL A 41 -2.04 7.99 -5.21
C VAL A 41 -1.03 7.38 -6.20
N SER A 42 -0.74 8.07 -7.30
CA SER A 42 0.24 7.61 -8.30
C SER A 42 1.62 7.38 -7.69
N ASN A 43 2.11 8.34 -6.91
CA ASN A 43 3.42 8.27 -6.28
C ASN A 43 3.52 7.14 -5.25
N ILE A 44 2.45 6.91 -4.48
CA ILE A 44 2.36 5.78 -3.55
C ILE A 44 2.40 4.45 -4.32
N GLU A 45 1.59 4.30 -5.37
CA GLU A 45 1.54 3.07 -6.17
C GLU A 45 2.87 2.74 -6.86
N GLN A 46 3.64 3.76 -7.23
CA GLN A 46 4.96 3.60 -7.82
C GLN A 46 6.08 3.38 -6.77
N GLY A 47 5.78 3.55 -5.48
CA GLY A 47 6.78 3.49 -4.40
C GLY A 47 7.79 4.63 -4.44
N VAL A 48 7.48 5.73 -5.15
CA VAL A 48 8.40 6.85 -5.42
C VAL A 48 8.40 7.88 -4.30
N THR A 49 7.35 7.97 -3.48
CA THR A 49 7.29 8.93 -2.37
C THR A 49 7.08 8.28 -1.01
N ARG A 50 7.68 8.90 0.01
CA ARG A 50 7.35 8.64 1.41
C ARG A 50 6.11 9.43 1.79
N ALA A 51 4.94 8.97 1.32
CA ALA A 51 3.68 9.43 1.88
C ALA A 51 3.67 9.20 3.40
N THR A 52 3.05 10.11 4.15
CA THR A 52 2.89 9.89 5.59
C THR A 52 2.11 8.61 5.83
N PHE A 53 2.38 7.93 6.95
CA PHE A 53 1.65 6.71 7.29
C PHE A 53 0.13 6.94 7.33
N ALA A 54 -0.32 8.08 7.85
CA ALA A 54 -1.72 8.48 7.82
C ALA A 54 -2.30 8.60 6.40
N THR A 55 -1.50 9.04 5.42
CA THR A 55 -1.91 9.09 4.01
C THR A 55 -2.01 7.70 3.41
N VAL A 56 -1.07 6.81 3.72
CA VAL A 56 -1.13 5.41 3.31
C VAL A 56 -2.39 4.74 3.86
N LEU A 57 -2.69 4.91 5.15
CA LEU A 57 -3.89 4.34 5.78
C LEU A 57 -5.18 4.81 5.09
N ARG A 58 -5.30 6.11 4.79
CA ARG A 58 -6.47 6.63 4.04
C ARG A 58 -6.61 6.01 2.65
N VAL A 59 -5.50 5.83 1.94
CA VAL A 59 -5.51 5.16 0.62
C VAL A 59 -5.86 3.68 0.76
N MET A 60 -5.35 2.97 1.78
CA MET A 60 -5.72 1.59 2.09
C MET A 60 -7.22 1.45 2.32
N SER A 61 -7.80 2.30 3.17
CA SER A 61 -9.25 2.32 3.42
C SER A 61 -10.07 2.56 2.15
N ALA A 62 -9.62 3.47 1.28
CA ALA A 62 -10.31 3.76 0.02
C ALA A 62 -10.32 2.59 -0.99
N VAL A 63 -9.43 1.61 -0.82
CA VAL A 63 -9.36 0.37 -1.63
C VAL A 63 -9.72 -0.89 -0.83
N GLU A 64 -10.42 -0.71 0.30
CA GLU A 64 -10.93 -1.80 1.14
C GLU A 64 -9.83 -2.75 1.65
N LEU A 65 -8.65 -2.19 1.97
CA LEU A 65 -7.56 -2.91 2.61
C LEU A 65 -7.43 -2.51 4.09
N GLU A 66 -7.05 -3.48 4.90
CA GLU A 66 -6.75 -3.33 6.33
C GLU A 66 -5.29 -3.70 6.62
N LEU A 67 -4.68 -3.05 7.61
CA LEU A 67 -3.33 -3.35 8.08
C LEU A 67 -3.38 -4.28 9.30
N VAL A 68 -2.73 -5.43 9.20
CA VAL A 68 -2.55 -6.37 10.33
C VAL A 68 -1.08 -6.41 10.73
N ILE A 69 -0.82 -6.21 12.03
CA ILE A 69 0.51 -6.36 12.62
C ILE A 69 0.60 -7.75 13.26
N GLN A 70 1.60 -8.53 12.85
CA GLN A 70 1.82 -9.89 13.34
C GLN A 70 3.32 -10.17 13.58
N PRO A 71 3.67 -11.10 14.49
CA PRO A 71 5.05 -11.58 14.61
C PRO A 71 5.59 -12.09 13.28
N ARG A 72 6.88 -11.83 13.03
CA ARG A 72 7.56 -12.31 11.82
C ARG A 72 7.66 -13.84 11.87
N ARG A 73 7.10 -14.54 10.87
CA ARG A 73 7.08 -16.02 10.81
C ARG A 73 8.44 -16.65 10.53
N THR A 74 9.29 -15.97 9.77
CA THR A 74 10.66 -16.43 9.47
C THR A 74 11.64 -15.29 9.74
N PRO A 75 12.60 -15.45 10.66
CA PRO A 75 13.68 -14.48 10.82
C PRO A 75 14.37 -14.27 9.47
N PRO A 76 14.78 -13.04 9.09
CA PRO A 76 15.66 -12.89 7.94
C PRO A 76 16.88 -13.81 8.15
N ALA A 77 17.29 -14.53 7.10
CA ALA A 77 18.57 -15.24 7.14
C ALA A 77 19.64 -14.21 7.52
N SER A 78 20.26 -14.37 8.69
CA SER A 78 21.17 -13.37 9.23
C SER A 78 22.27 -13.08 8.20
N PRO A 79 22.45 -11.84 7.72
CA PRO A 79 23.61 -11.47 6.93
C PRO A 79 24.82 -11.11 7.82
N TRP A 80 24.66 -11.10 9.15
CA TRP A 80 25.72 -10.70 10.07
C TRP A 80 26.35 -11.93 10.72
N LYS A 81 27.57 -12.23 10.27
CA LYS A 81 28.69 -12.71 11.10
C LYS A 81 29.55 -11.50 11.45
#